data_AF-A0A7K2LZX0-F1
#
_entry.id   AF-A0A7K2LZX0-F1
#
_cell.length_a   1.000
_cell.length_b   1.000
_cell.length_c   1.000
_cell.angle_alpha   90.00
_cell.angle_beta   90.00
_cell.angle_gamma   90.00
#
_symmetry.space_group_name_H-M   'P 1'
#
loop_
_entity.id
_entity.type
_entity.pdbx_description
1 polymer ?
#
loop_
_entity_poly.entity_id
_entity_poly.type
_entity_poly.pdbx_seq_one_letter_code
_entity_poly.pdbx_strand_id
1 'polypeptide(L)'
;MSTDETTTTATAAPGDSPFRSEPSTRDQAPQFVLPLVVRIERAAPPARTDALETAARAVLVLLGDERSLGDGAWARAVRDWQDARIRKVVRRAR
;
A
#
# COMPACT_ATOMS: atom_id res chain seq x y z
N MET A 1 6.23 -22.93 46.94
CA MET A 1 6.63 -21.93 45.93
C MET A 1 5.58 -21.95 44.84
N SER A 2 4.52 -21.15 44.99
CA SER A 2 3.54 -20.90 43.94
C SER A 2 3.83 -19.49 43.43
N THR A 3 4.26 -19.38 42.18
CA THR A 3 4.48 -18.10 41.52
C THR A 3 3.14 -17.69 40.93
N ASP A 4 2.54 -16.64 41.48
CA ASP A 4 1.34 -16.02 40.93
C ASP A 4 1.76 -15.28 39.65
N GLU A 5 1.24 -15.73 38.51
CA GLU A 5 1.52 -15.15 37.20
C GLU A 5 0.58 -13.95 37.00
N THR A 6 1.03 -12.77 37.43
CA THR A 6 0.30 -11.52 37.24
C THR A 6 0.23 -11.18 35.75
N THR A 7 -0.81 -11.66 35.06
CA THR A 7 -1.16 -11.17 33.73
C THR A 7 -1.60 -9.72 33.85
N THR A 8 -0.66 -8.81 33.63
CA THR A 8 -0.95 -7.38 33.49
C THR A 8 -1.60 -7.16 32.13
N THR A 9 -2.93 -7.11 32.11
CA THR A 9 -3.70 -6.64 30.95
C THR A 9 -3.40 -5.15 30.78
N ALA A 10 -2.47 -4.82 29.88
CA ALA A 10 -2.21 -3.44 29.49
C ALA A 10 -3.46 -2.88 28.81
N THR A 11 -4.20 -2.04 29.53
CA THR A 11 -5.27 -1.21 28.97
C THR A 11 -4.65 -0.25 27.96
N ALA A 12 -4.89 -0.50 26.68
CA ALA A 12 -4.49 0.42 25.61
C ALA A 12 -5.19 1.76 25.83
N ALA A 13 -4.40 2.84 25.94
CA ALA A 13 -4.93 4.20 25.99
C ALA A 13 -5.81 4.46 24.75
N PRO A 14 -6.93 5.20 24.86
CA PRO A 14 -7.93 5.36 23.80
C PRO A 14 -7.48 6.13 22.54
N GLY A 15 -6.17 6.32 22.33
CA GLY A 15 -5.60 7.05 21.20
C GLY A 15 -4.72 6.23 20.25
N ASP A 16 -4.44 4.95 20.54
CA ASP A 16 -3.48 4.15 19.77
C ASP A 16 -4.14 3.01 18.97
N SER A 17 -5.23 3.33 18.28
CA SER A 17 -5.75 2.46 17.23
C SER A 17 -4.85 2.56 15.99
N PRO A 18 -4.45 1.43 15.36
CA PRO A 18 -3.76 1.45 14.07
C PRO A 18 -4.62 2.04 12.95
N PHE A 19 -5.93 2.17 13.20
CA PHE A 19 -6.89 2.86 12.34
C PHE A 19 -7.31 4.16 13.03
N ARG A 20 -6.41 5.15 13.08
CA ARG A 20 -6.76 6.51 13.51
C ARG A 20 -7.64 7.19 12.47
N SER A 21 -8.75 7.77 12.93
CA SER A 21 -9.70 8.52 12.08
C SER A 21 -9.37 10.01 12.00
N GLU A 22 -8.48 10.51 12.85
CA GLU A 22 -8.09 11.92 12.87
C GLU A 22 -7.18 12.27 11.68
N PRO A 23 -7.39 13.43 11.02
CA PRO A 23 -6.52 13.89 9.94
C PRO A 23 -5.07 14.07 10.42
N SER A 24 -4.13 13.50 9.67
CA SER A 24 -2.68 13.64 9.90
C SER A 24 -2.08 14.70 8.97
N THR A 25 -0.85 15.15 9.25
CA THR A 25 -0.08 16.02 8.34
C THR A 25 0.05 15.43 6.93
N ARG A 26 0.14 14.10 6.83
CA ARG A 26 0.17 13.35 5.57
C ARG A 26 -1.12 13.51 4.75
N ASP A 27 -2.27 13.66 5.41
CA ASP A 27 -3.56 13.85 4.70
C ASP A 27 -3.70 15.24 4.08
N GLN A 28 -2.87 16.21 4.50
CA GLN A 28 -2.85 17.57 3.96
C GLN A 28 -1.99 17.67 2.69
N ALA A 29 -1.16 16.67 2.40
CA ALA A 29 -0.33 16.62 1.21
C ALA A 29 -1.17 16.38 -0.07
N PRO A 30 -0.70 16.82 -1.24
CA PRO A 30 -1.34 16.49 -2.51
C PRO A 30 -1.52 14.98 -2.67
N GLN A 31 -2.71 14.60 -3.12
CA GLN A 31 -3.19 13.24 -3.04
C GLN A 31 -3.14 12.59 -4.42
N PHE A 32 -2.15 11.73 -4.66
CA PHE A 32 -1.97 11.07 -5.95
C PHE A 32 -2.63 9.69 -6.03
N VAL A 33 -2.76 9.18 -7.26
CA VAL A 33 -3.27 7.85 -7.56
C VAL A 33 -2.33 7.19 -8.56
N LEU A 34 -2.02 5.91 -8.36
CA LEU A 34 -1.29 5.10 -9.34
C LEU A 34 -2.28 4.42 -10.30
N PRO A 35 -2.40 4.88 -11.55
CA PRO A 35 -3.12 4.13 -12.58
C PRO A 35 -2.29 2.92 -12.99
N LEU A 36 -2.88 1.73 -12.90
CA LEU A 36 -2.26 0.48 -13.35
C LEU A 36 -3.11 -0.15 -14.43
N VAL A 37 -2.47 -0.59 -15.50
CA VAL A 37 -3.14 -1.26 -16.61
C VAL A 37 -2.66 -2.69 -16.70
N VAL A 38 -3.58 -3.64 -16.57
CA VAL A 38 -3.29 -5.06 -16.74
C VAL A 38 -3.82 -5.51 -18.10
N ARG A 39 -2.96 -6.17 -18.89
CA ARG A 39 -3.40 -6.88 -20.09
C ARG A 39 -4.04 -8.19 -19.66
N ILE A 40 -5.29 -8.40 -20.04
CA ILE A 40 -6.03 -9.62 -19.72
C ILE A 40 -6.38 -10.32 -21.02
N GLU A 41 -5.90 -11.55 -21.18
CA GLU A 41 -6.19 -12.37 -22.36
C GLU A 41 -7.69 -12.71 -22.43
N ARG A 42 -8.26 -12.59 -23.64
CA ARG A 42 -9.71 -12.76 -23.83
C ARG A 42 -10.13 -14.23 -23.91
N ALA A 43 -9.33 -15.03 -24.61
CA ALA A 43 -9.67 -16.43 -24.88
C ALA A 43 -9.54 -17.31 -23.63
N ALA A 44 -8.64 -16.94 -22.72
CA ALA A 44 -8.42 -17.60 -21.45
C ALA A 44 -8.19 -16.54 -20.35
N PRO A 45 -9.25 -15.89 -19.85
CA PRO A 45 -9.13 -14.93 -18.76
C PRO A 45 -8.55 -15.60 -17.51
N PRO A 46 -7.56 -14.98 -16.84
CA PRO A 46 -6.99 -15.52 -15.62
C PRO A 46 -8.00 -15.45 -14.47
N ALA A 47 -7.74 -16.21 -13.40
CA ALA A 47 -8.52 -16.05 -12.18
C ALA A 47 -8.34 -14.65 -11.61
N ARG A 48 -9.36 -14.17 -10.88
CA ARG A 48 -9.31 -12.85 -10.23
C ARG A 48 -8.11 -12.72 -9.29
N THR A 49 -7.78 -13.79 -8.56
CA THR A 49 -6.64 -13.83 -7.64
C THR A 49 -5.33 -13.61 -8.39
N ASP A 50 -5.10 -14.34 -9.48
CA ASP A 50 -3.88 -14.20 -10.29
C ASP A 50 -3.72 -12.77 -10.83
N ALA A 51 -4.82 -12.15 -11.26
CA ALA A 51 -4.81 -10.75 -11.69
C ALA A 51 -4.44 -9.78 -10.56
N LEU A 52 -4.96 -10.00 -9.34
CA LEU A 52 -4.63 -9.20 -8.17
C LEU A 52 -3.18 -9.40 -7.71
N GLU A 53 -2.70 -10.63 -7.70
CA GLU A 53 -1.31 -10.95 -7.38
C GLU A 53 -0.35 -10.33 -8.40
N THR A 54 -0.67 -10.41 -9.68
CA THR A 54 0.10 -9.78 -10.75
C THR A 54 0.16 -8.26 -10.55
N ALA A 55 -0.97 -7.63 -10.23
CA ALA A 55 -1.01 -6.20 -9.93
C ALA A 55 -0.16 -5.84 -8.70
N ALA A 56 -0.18 -6.67 -7.65
CA ALA A 56 0.65 -6.49 -6.46
C ALA A 56 2.15 -6.62 -6.81
N ARG A 57 2.54 -7.66 -7.55
CA ARG A 57 3.92 -7.88 -8.01
C ARG A 57 4.42 -6.71 -8.87
N ALA A 58 3.60 -6.19 -9.77
CA ALA A 58 3.96 -5.02 -10.59
C ALA A 58 4.29 -3.78 -9.74
N VAL A 59 3.54 -3.56 -8.65
CA VAL A 59 3.85 -2.48 -7.70
C VAL A 59 5.17 -2.74 -6.98
N LEU A 60 5.43 -3.97 -6.52
CA LEU A 60 6.70 -4.29 -5.87
C LEU A 60 7.90 -4.08 -6.83
N VAL A 61 7.75 -4.44 -8.10
CA VAL A 61 8.76 -4.17 -9.13
C VAL A 61 8.97 -2.67 -9.29
N LEU A 62 7.89 -1.87 -9.40
CA LEU A 62 8.00 -0.41 -9.45
C LEU A 62 8.75 0.15 -8.23
N LEU A 63 8.45 -0.33 -7.03
CA LEU A 63 9.06 0.15 -5.79
C LEU A 63 10.54 -0.23 -5.67
N GLY A 64 10.94 -1.38 -6.21
CA GLY A 64 12.33 -1.84 -6.22
C GLY A 64 13.17 -1.34 -7.39
N ASP A 65 12.55 -0.70 -8.38
CA ASP A 65 13.25 -0.16 -9.54
C ASP A 65 14.16 1.02 -9.14
N GLU A 66 15.41 1.04 -9.61
CA GLU A 66 16.38 2.09 -9.31
C GLU A 66 15.87 3.50 -9.64
N ARG A 67 15.00 3.61 -10.66
CA ARG A 67 14.40 4.89 -11.05
C ARG A 67 13.44 5.42 -9.99
N SER A 68 12.89 4.56 -9.15
CA SER A 68 11.98 4.92 -8.05
C SER A 68 12.70 5.22 -6.74
N LEU A 69 14.02 5.01 -6.66
CA LEU A 69 14.81 5.13 -5.43
C LEU A 69 15.71 6.38 -5.46
N GLY A 70 16.09 6.89 -4.30
CA GLY A 70 17.03 8.01 -4.17
C GLY A 70 16.66 9.22 -5.02
N ASP A 71 17.58 9.58 -5.92
CA ASP A 71 17.46 10.67 -6.91
C ASP A 71 17.00 10.17 -8.29
N GLY A 72 16.50 8.93 -8.37
CA GLY A 72 15.96 8.33 -9.58
C GLY A 72 14.81 9.15 -10.18
N ALA A 73 14.64 9.04 -11.49
CA ALA A 73 13.71 9.86 -12.27
C ALA A 73 12.24 9.81 -11.79
N TRP A 74 11.84 8.73 -11.12
CA TRP A 74 10.49 8.50 -10.60
C TRP A 74 10.41 8.65 -9.07
N ALA A 75 11.54 8.80 -8.39
CA ALA A 75 11.62 8.68 -6.94
C ALA A 75 10.73 9.67 -6.21
N ARG A 76 10.69 10.93 -6.67
CA ARG A 76 9.77 11.94 -6.10
C ARG A 76 8.31 11.57 -6.32
N ALA A 77 7.92 11.21 -7.55
CA ALA A 77 6.53 10.86 -7.85
C ALA A 77 6.05 9.63 -7.06
N VAL A 78 6.93 8.65 -6.89
CA VAL A 78 6.66 7.45 -6.10
C VAL A 78 6.55 7.78 -4.61
N ARG A 79 7.41 8.64 -4.06
CA ARG A 79 7.30 9.14 -2.68
C ARG A 79 6.01 9.93 -2.47
N ASP A 80 5.70 10.89 -3.34
CA ASP A 80 4.49 11.71 -3.25
C ASP A 80 3.21 10.84 -3.27
N TRP A 81 3.22 9.72 -4.01
CA TRP A 81 2.13 8.75 -4.00
C TRP A 81 2.07 7.88 -2.73
N GLN A 82 3.22 7.49 -2.16
CA GLN A 82 3.32 6.69 -0.94
C GLN A 82 3.03 7.48 0.34
N ASP A 83 3.48 8.72 0.38
CA ASP A 83 3.44 9.59 1.55
C ASP A 83 2.06 10.15 1.83
N ALA A 84 1.12 10.02 0.90
CA ALA A 84 -0.30 10.26 1.10
C ALA A 84 -1.05 8.93 1.36
N ARG A 85 -2.36 8.90 1.12
CA ARG A 85 -3.12 7.64 1.11
C ARG A 85 -2.81 6.84 -0.17
N ILE A 86 -2.10 5.73 -0.03
CA ILE A 86 -1.71 4.83 -1.13
C ILE A 86 -2.96 4.33 -1.87
N ARG A 87 -3.17 4.82 -3.10
CA ARG A 87 -4.31 4.44 -3.94
C ARG A 87 -3.86 3.93 -5.30
N LYS A 88 -4.43 2.80 -5.71
CA LYS A 88 -4.15 2.10 -6.97
C LYS A 88 -5.45 1.93 -7.71
N VAL A 89 -5.52 2.41 -8.95
CA VAL A 89 -6.68 2.20 -9.82
C VAL A 89 -6.26 1.27 -10.93
N VAL A 90 -6.72 0.03 -10.86
CA VAL A 90 -6.38 -1.02 -11.83
C VAL A 90 -7.48 -1.09 -12.89
N ARG A 91 -7.10 -0.99 -14.16
CA ARG A 91 -7.99 -1.19 -15.31
C ARG A 91 -7.47 -2.30 -16.23
N ARG A 92 -8.39 -2.98 -16.90
CA ARG A 92 -8.04 -3.91 -17.98
C ARG A 92 -7.75 -3.15 -19.27
N ALA A 93 -6.63 -3.42 -19.90
CA ALA A 93 -6.45 -3.19 -21.33
C ALA A 93 -6.84 -4.44 -22.09
N ARG A 94 -7.29 -4.23 -23.33
CA ARG A 94 -7.71 -5.29 -24.26
C ARG A 94 -6.72 -5.33 -25.42
#